data_AF-A0A1Z9AS80-F1
#
_entry.id   AF-A0A1Z9AS80-F1
#
_cell.length_a   1.000
_cell.length_b   1.000
_cell.length_c   1.000
_cell.angle_alpha   90.00
_cell.angle_beta   90.00
_cell.angle_gamma   90.00
#
_symmetry.space_group_name_H-M   'P 1'
#
loop_
_entity.id
_entity.type
_entity.pdbx_description
1 polymer ?
#
loop_
_entity_poly.entity_id
_entity_poly.type
_entity_poly.pdbx_seq_one_letter_code
_entity_poly.pdbx_strand_id
1 'polypeptide(L)'
;MTLEETFTNYPVTLGRENFSKFLFDEHHTINITVHIDNFEEFYLKAKELLEASASPLRDNELDFVDRGLDFSERARHAGNTNLDLTGNAAYMLTRIYERENYPLPEWVPQVFFISSKPGSKHRNEYLFMWNTVSPHHVPASKEGVFISAVKRFARRHEIDGEINPIKSSANAARGNNVVTAAVPPLSDNPDLVGLKQLQKWTKTDSIPTATFYPKALGSSLFVDVDSCPSNQELQSSMLAIMLYSSLISECHEQNIPMTLTISDVQELIETRDTCAYTDVKLNKGPKSSISDDHFCLARKSECSAYSKENTVACSSKAKRIITSFSGKQRDDALTAIKMINSSGISMEMLMSLSNV
;
A
#
# COMPACT_ATOMS: atom_id res chain seq x y z
N MET A 1 -7.17 -27.27 0.87
CA MET A 1 -8.22 -26.25 1.07
C MET A 1 -8.53 -25.65 -0.27
N THR A 2 -9.77 -25.77 -0.71
CA THR A 2 -10.26 -25.23 -1.99
C THR A 2 -10.65 -23.75 -1.85
N LEU A 3 -10.94 -23.07 -2.98
CA LEU A 3 -11.54 -21.73 -2.94
C LEU A 3 -12.88 -21.73 -2.19
N GLU A 4 -13.75 -22.68 -2.47
CA GLU A 4 -15.07 -22.80 -1.83
C GLU A 4 -14.95 -22.92 -0.30
N GLU A 5 -14.04 -23.77 0.17
CA GLU A 5 -13.73 -23.89 1.60
C GLU A 5 -13.13 -22.58 2.15
N THR A 6 -12.32 -21.87 1.38
CA THR A 6 -11.71 -20.59 1.81
C THR A 6 -12.79 -19.52 1.99
N PHE A 7 -13.73 -19.39 1.06
CA PHE A 7 -14.83 -18.42 1.15
C PHE A 7 -15.81 -18.77 2.27
N THR A 8 -16.03 -20.05 2.51
CA THR A 8 -16.90 -20.53 3.60
C THR A 8 -16.25 -20.34 4.98
N ASN A 9 -14.94 -20.61 5.10
CA ASN A 9 -14.25 -20.60 6.40
C ASN A 9 -13.72 -19.23 6.81
N TYR A 10 -13.52 -18.30 5.87
CA TYR A 10 -12.94 -16.98 6.13
C TYR A 10 -13.83 -15.79 5.71
N PRO A 11 -15.16 -15.81 5.89
CA PRO A 11 -16.04 -14.75 5.39
C PRO A 11 -15.73 -13.39 6.04
N VAL A 12 -15.36 -13.39 7.33
CA VAL A 12 -14.97 -12.17 8.07
C VAL A 12 -13.67 -11.59 7.54
N THR A 13 -12.69 -12.44 7.22
CA THR A 13 -11.41 -11.98 6.64
C THR A 13 -11.64 -11.39 5.26
N LEU A 14 -12.42 -12.06 4.40
CA LEU A 14 -12.70 -11.62 3.05
C LEU A 14 -13.52 -10.32 2.99
N GLY A 15 -14.32 -10.04 4.02
CA GLY A 15 -15.09 -8.82 4.15
C GLY A 15 -14.31 -7.61 4.71
N ARG A 16 -13.03 -7.77 5.05
CA ARG A 16 -12.21 -6.64 5.52
C ARG A 16 -11.60 -5.92 4.33
N GLU A 17 -11.81 -4.60 4.25
CA GLU A 17 -11.08 -3.76 3.29
C GLU A 17 -9.56 -3.91 3.42
N ASN A 18 -9.07 -4.09 4.65
CA ASN A 18 -7.65 -4.30 4.92
C ASN A 18 -7.11 -5.58 4.27
N PHE A 19 -7.95 -6.61 4.08
CA PHE A 19 -7.56 -7.79 3.33
C PHE A 19 -7.41 -7.47 1.84
N SER A 20 -8.35 -6.74 1.23
CA SER A 20 -8.24 -6.34 -0.16
C SER A 20 -7.03 -5.43 -0.41
N LYS A 21 -6.72 -4.51 0.53
CA LYS A 21 -5.50 -3.68 0.51
C LYS A 21 -4.24 -4.53 0.60
N PHE A 22 -4.20 -5.46 1.55
CA PHE A 22 -3.09 -6.41 1.70
C PHE A 22 -2.85 -7.25 0.44
N LEU A 23 -3.92 -7.76 -0.16
CA LEU A 23 -3.86 -8.55 -1.39
C LEU A 23 -3.32 -7.72 -2.55
N PHE A 24 -3.77 -6.47 -2.67
CA PHE A 24 -3.29 -5.52 -3.67
C PHE A 24 -1.80 -5.16 -3.46
N ASP A 25 -1.37 -4.95 -2.22
CA ASP A 25 0.02 -4.62 -1.90
C ASP A 25 0.99 -5.78 -2.20
N GLU A 26 0.58 -7.02 -1.93
CA GLU A 26 1.45 -8.18 -2.14
C GLU A 26 1.48 -8.70 -3.58
N HIS A 27 0.34 -8.71 -4.28
CA HIS A 27 0.20 -9.39 -5.57
C HIS A 27 -0.20 -8.49 -6.72
N HIS A 28 -0.32 -7.18 -6.45
CA HIS A 28 -0.99 -6.22 -7.32
C HIS A 28 -2.46 -6.63 -7.59
N THR A 29 -3.19 -5.85 -8.39
CA THR A 29 -4.63 -6.01 -8.59
C THR A 29 -4.98 -7.44 -9.03
N ILE A 30 -5.72 -8.16 -8.18
CA ILE A 30 -6.35 -9.41 -8.61
C ILE A 30 -7.68 -9.03 -9.24
N ASN A 31 -7.71 -9.04 -10.57
CA ASN A 31 -8.94 -8.97 -11.34
C ASN A 31 -9.80 -10.21 -11.04
N ILE A 32 -11.10 -10.08 -11.23
CA ILE A 32 -11.96 -11.25 -11.26
C ILE A 32 -12.04 -11.76 -12.70
N THR A 33 -12.26 -13.06 -12.87
CA THR A 33 -12.50 -13.68 -14.17
C THR A 33 -13.98 -14.00 -14.30
N VAL A 34 -14.60 -13.60 -15.40
CA VAL A 34 -16.04 -13.80 -15.66
C VAL A 34 -16.24 -14.44 -17.02
N HIS A 35 -17.31 -15.22 -17.17
CA HIS A 35 -17.67 -15.79 -18.47
C HIS A 35 -17.97 -14.67 -19.47
N ILE A 36 -17.55 -14.86 -20.73
CA ILE A 36 -17.66 -13.83 -21.76
C ILE A 36 -19.11 -13.36 -21.99
N ASP A 37 -20.08 -14.27 -21.87
CA ASP A 37 -21.50 -13.93 -22.03
C ASP A 37 -22.00 -13.01 -20.90
N ASN A 38 -21.63 -13.29 -19.66
CA ASN A 38 -21.98 -12.42 -18.52
C ASN A 38 -21.29 -11.05 -18.63
N PHE A 39 -20.04 -11.04 -19.11
CA PHE A 39 -19.30 -9.80 -19.36
C PHE A 39 -20.00 -8.95 -20.41
N GLU A 40 -20.36 -9.53 -21.56
CA GLU A 40 -21.04 -8.83 -22.63
C GLU A 40 -22.42 -8.35 -22.22
N GLU A 41 -23.22 -9.17 -21.55
CA GLU A 41 -24.53 -8.77 -21.04
C GLU A 41 -24.43 -7.54 -20.13
N PHE A 42 -23.44 -7.54 -19.23
CA PHE A 42 -23.24 -6.43 -18.29
C PHE A 42 -22.91 -5.10 -19.01
N TYR A 43 -22.04 -5.16 -20.04
CA TYR A 43 -21.66 -4.01 -20.86
C TYR A 43 -22.76 -3.58 -21.83
N LEU A 44 -23.44 -4.51 -22.50
CA LEU A 44 -24.53 -4.22 -23.45
C LEU A 44 -25.69 -3.52 -22.73
N LYS A 45 -26.05 -4.01 -21.54
CA LYS A 45 -27.08 -3.35 -20.74
C LYS A 45 -26.62 -1.98 -20.24
N ALA A 46 -25.35 -1.81 -19.86
CA ALA A 46 -24.80 -0.50 -19.55
C ALA A 46 -24.90 0.47 -20.74
N LYS A 47 -24.62 -0.02 -21.96
CA LYS A 47 -24.76 0.75 -23.20
C LYS A 47 -26.20 1.20 -23.42
N GLU A 48 -27.16 0.28 -23.32
CA GLU A 48 -28.59 0.58 -23.43
C GLU A 48 -29.03 1.67 -22.45
N LEU A 49 -28.59 1.57 -21.19
CA LEU A 49 -28.88 2.55 -20.13
C LEU A 49 -28.26 3.92 -20.45
N LEU A 50 -27.03 3.97 -20.94
CA LEU A 50 -26.37 5.21 -21.35
C LEU A 50 -27.02 5.87 -22.56
N GLU A 51 -27.43 5.07 -23.56
CA GLU A 51 -28.09 5.57 -24.76
C GLU A 51 -29.46 6.17 -24.47
N ALA A 52 -30.17 5.61 -23.48
CA ALA A 52 -31.43 6.14 -22.96
C ALA A 52 -31.22 7.35 -22.01
N SER A 53 -30.02 7.54 -21.47
CA SER A 53 -29.71 8.60 -20.51
C SER A 53 -29.48 9.96 -21.17
N ALA A 54 -29.87 11.03 -20.47
CA ALA A 54 -29.58 12.42 -20.81
C ALA A 54 -28.34 12.97 -20.07
N SER A 55 -27.51 12.09 -19.50
CA SER A 55 -26.33 12.48 -18.72
C SER A 55 -25.31 13.29 -19.54
N PRO A 56 -24.75 14.39 -19.01
CA PRO A 56 -23.69 15.14 -19.66
C PRO A 56 -22.35 14.38 -19.72
N LEU A 57 -22.21 13.28 -18.97
CA LEU A 57 -21.02 12.41 -18.98
C LEU A 57 -21.14 11.25 -19.97
N ARG A 58 -22.28 11.16 -20.68
CA ARG A 58 -22.66 10.06 -21.56
C ARG A 58 -21.58 9.69 -22.57
N ASP A 59 -20.99 10.66 -23.27
CA ASP A 59 -20.06 10.37 -24.38
C ASP A 59 -18.78 9.68 -23.89
N ASN A 60 -18.24 10.10 -22.74
CA ASN A 60 -17.05 9.47 -22.16
C ASN A 60 -17.34 8.07 -21.62
N GLU A 61 -18.52 7.88 -21.04
CA GLU A 61 -18.96 6.59 -20.51
C GLU A 61 -19.29 5.61 -21.64
N LEU A 62 -19.86 6.09 -22.76
CA LEU A 62 -20.10 5.29 -23.97
C LEU A 62 -18.79 4.84 -24.59
N ASP A 63 -17.80 5.72 -24.75
CA ASP A 63 -16.47 5.34 -25.25
C ASP A 63 -15.79 4.30 -24.33
N PHE A 64 -16.00 4.38 -23.01
CA PHE A 64 -15.56 3.33 -22.09
C PHE A 64 -16.28 2.00 -22.31
N VAL A 65 -17.62 2.01 -22.47
CA VAL A 65 -18.43 0.80 -22.68
C VAL A 65 -18.13 0.16 -24.03
N ASP A 66 -18.05 0.93 -25.10
CA ASP A 66 -17.74 0.45 -26.45
C ASP A 66 -16.37 -0.21 -26.50
N ARG A 67 -15.34 0.39 -25.88
CA ARG A 67 -14.02 -0.26 -25.77
C ARG A 67 -14.06 -1.59 -25.03
N GLY A 68 -14.95 -1.74 -24.06
CA GLY A 68 -15.16 -2.99 -23.34
C GLY A 68 -15.79 -4.08 -24.21
N LEU A 69 -16.79 -3.70 -25.01
CA LEU A 69 -17.43 -4.59 -25.98
C LEU A 69 -16.47 -4.99 -27.11
N ASP A 70 -15.69 -4.05 -27.64
CA ASP A 70 -14.63 -4.35 -28.62
C ASP A 70 -13.55 -5.28 -28.05
N PHE A 71 -13.30 -5.20 -26.74
CA PHE A 71 -12.39 -6.11 -26.06
C PHE A 71 -12.98 -7.52 -25.96
N SER A 72 -14.27 -7.67 -25.62
CA SER A 72 -14.91 -8.98 -25.56
C SER A 72 -15.00 -9.64 -26.94
N GLU A 73 -15.36 -8.89 -27.98
CA GLU A 73 -15.44 -9.42 -29.35
C GLU A 73 -14.07 -9.96 -29.82
N ARG A 74 -13.00 -9.19 -29.60
CA ARG A 74 -11.63 -9.65 -29.90
C ARG A 74 -11.24 -10.89 -29.12
N ALA A 75 -11.60 -10.97 -27.85
CA ALA A 75 -11.32 -12.13 -27.02
C ALA A 75 -12.11 -13.37 -27.47
N ARG A 76 -13.37 -13.20 -27.89
CA ARG A 76 -14.19 -14.27 -28.48
C ARG A 76 -13.55 -14.80 -29.75
N HIS A 77 -13.08 -13.92 -30.64
CA HIS A 77 -12.35 -14.32 -31.84
C HIS A 77 -11.04 -15.05 -31.55
N ALA A 78 -10.39 -14.74 -30.42
CA ALA A 78 -9.21 -15.46 -29.95
C ALA A 78 -9.52 -16.82 -29.29
N GLY A 79 -10.80 -17.19 -29.15
CA GLY A 79 -11.24 -18.44 -28.53
C GLY A 79 -11.29 -18.41 -27.00
N ASN A 80 -11.25 -17.24 -26.38
CA ASN A 80 -11.36 -17.09 -24.93
C ASN A 80 -12.82 -17.23 -24.49
N THR A 81 -13.07 -18.03 -23.46
CA THR A 81 -14.39 -18.20 -22.83
C THR A 81 -14.57 -17.33 -21.61
N ASN A 82 -13.47 -16.85 -21.02
CA ASN A 82 -13.48 -16.04 -19.82
C ASN A 82 -12.63 -14.78 -20.00
N LEU A 83 -13.04 -13.70 -19.34
CA LEU A 83 -12.44 -12.39 -19.41
C LEU A 83 -12.13 -11.85 -18.02
N ASP A 84 -11.05 -11.07 -17.94
CA ASP A 84 -10.69 -10.38 -16.71
C ASP A 84 -11.48 -9.07 -16.59
N LEU A 85 -12.24 -8.95 -15.51
CA LEU A 85 -12.93 -7.73 -15.10
C LEU A 85 -12.14 -7.05 -13.98
N THR A 86 -11.74 -5.80 -14.23
CA THR A 86 -11.00 -4.99 -13.27
C THR A 86 -11.96 -4.35 -12.25
N GLY A 87 -11.45 -4.02 -11.06
CA GLY A 87 -12.23 -3.30 -10.04
C GLY A 87 -12.75 -1.96 -10.56
N ASN A 88 -11.93 -1.22 -11.33
CA ASN A 88 -12.35 0.05 -11.93
C ASN A 88 -13.50 -0.13 -12.92
N ALA A 89 -13.42 -1.15 -13.77
CA ALA A 89 -14.48 -1.43 -14.74
C ALA A 89 -15.80 -1.81 -14.05
N ALA A 90 -15.73 -2.71 -13.07
CA ALA A 90 -16.88 -3.08 -12.25
C ALA A 90 -17.49 -1.86 -11.54
N TYR A 91 -16.65 -1.00 -10.94
CA TYR A 91 -17.12 0.23 -10.30
C TYR A 91 -17.82 1.17 -11.30
N MET A 92 -17.20 1.45 -12.44
CA MET A 92 -17.77 2.37 -13.45
C MET A 92 -19.11 1.87 -13.97
N LEU A 93 -19.22 0.58 -14.30
CA LEU A 93 -20.47 -0.02 -14.76
C LEU A 93 -21.53 0.02 -13.66
N THR A 94 -21.18 -0.32 -12.43
CA THR A 94 -22.11 -0.23 -11.30
C THR A 94 -22.67 1.17 -11.13
N ARG A 95 -21.86 2.23 -11.30
CA ARG A 95 -22.33 3.62 -11.24
C ARG A 95 -23.33 3.97 -12.33
N ILE A 96 -23.20 3.39 -13.53
CA ILE A 96 -24.18 3.57 -14.61
C ILE A 96 -25.52 2.96 -14.22
N TYR A 97 -25.51 1.72 -13.73
CA TYR A 97 -26.71 1.02 -13.27
C TYR A 97 -27.41 1.77 -12.12
N GLU A 98 -26.65 2.15 -11.10
CA GLU A 98 -27.16 2.90 -9.95
C GLU A 98 -27.78 4.23 -10.38
N ARG A 99 -27.14 4.97 -11.29
CA ARG A 99 -27.62 6.27 -11.76
C ARG A 99 -28.97 6.17 -12.45
N GLU A 100 -29.15 5.14 -13.28
CA GLU A 100 -30.39 4.89 -13.99
C GLU A 100 -31.40 4.06 -13.16
N ASN A 101 -31.11 3.82 -11.86
CA ASN A 101 -31.90 3.00 -10.94
C ASN A 101 -32.22 1.59 -11.49
N TYR A 102 -31.29 1.01 -12.26
CA TYR A 102 -31.42 -0.33 -12.80
C TYR A 102 -30.76 -1.36 -11.86
N PRO A 103 -31.40 -2.52 -11.59
CA PRO A 103 -30.83 -3.52 -10.70
C PRO A 103 -29.55 -4.13 -11.28
N LEU A 104 -28.53 -4.27 -10.44
CA LEU A 104 -27.29 -4.96 -10.79
C LEU A 104 -27.53 -6.48 -10.90
N PRO A 105 -26.82 -7.17 -11.81
CA PRO A 105 -26.78 -8.63 -11.80
C PRO A 105 -26.22 -9.15 -10.46
N GLU A 106 -26.81 -10.21 -9.91
CA GLU A 106 -26.46 -10.76 -8.59
C GLU A 106 -24.98 -11.17 -8.46
N TRP A 107 -24.35 -11.49 -9.58
CA TRP A 107 -22.98 -11.96 -9.61
C TRP A 107 -21.94 -10.83 -9.50
N VAL A 108 -22.35 -9.57 -9.68
CA VAL A 108 -21.46 -8.40 -9.68
C VAL A 108 -21.02 -8.09 -8.25
N PRO A 109 -19.70 -8.17 -7.95
CA PRO A 109 -19.22 -7.92 -6.59
C PRO A 109 -19.21 -6.42 -6.26
N GLN A 110 -19.23 -6.14 -4.96
CA GLN A 110 -19.03 -4.79 -4.46
C GLN A 110 -17.58 -4.35 -4.66
N VAL A 111 -17.40 -3.08 -5.01
CA VAL A 111 -16.10 -2.44 -5.21
C VAL A 111 -16.03 -1.20 -4.33
N PHE A 112 -14.88 -1.01 -3.70
CA PHE A 112 -14.54 0.22 -3.01
C PHE A 112 -13.23 0.77 -3.58
N PHE A 113 -12.89 2.01 -3.27
CA PHE A 113 -11.66 2.63 -3.74
C PHE A 113 -10.79 3.12 -2.59
N ILE A 114 -9.49 3.12 -2.83
CA ILE A 114 -8.48 3.71 -1.95
C ILE A 114 -7.73 4.79 -2.72
N SER A 115 -7.22 5.80 -2.02
CA SER A 115 -6.32 6.78 -2.62
C SER A 115 -5.12 6.06 -3.21
N SER A 116 -4.85 6.28 -4.49
CA SER A 116 -3.69 5.64 -5.11
C SER A 116 -2.40 6.09 -4.47
N LYS A 117 -1.40 5.18 -4.45
CA LYS A 117 -0.07 5.51 -3.97
C LYS A 117 0.53 6.66 -4.79
N PRO A 118 1.34 7.55 -4.18
CA PRO A 118 2.02 8.61 -4.91
C PRO A 118 2.82 8.07 -6.10
N GLY A 119 2.50 8.52 -7.31
CA GLY A 119 3.11 8.05 -8.56
C GLY A 119 2.29 7.02 -9.35
N SER A 120 1.10 6.60 -8.88
CA SER A 120 0.16 5.87 -9.74
C SER A 120 -0.36 6.77 -10.86
N LYS A 121 -0.64 6.17 -12.02
CA LYS A 121 -1.32 6.84 -13.14
C LYS A 121 -2.77 7.19 -12.80
N HIS A 122 -3.35 6.52 -11.81
CA HIS A 122 -4.70 6.74 -11.36
C HIS A 122 -4.71 7.52 -10.04
N ARG A 123 -5.78 8.29 -9.82
CA ARG A 123 -5.98 9.01 -8.56
C ARG A 123 -6.47 8.07 -7.45
N ASN A 124 -7.23 7.04 -7.84
CA ASN A 124 -7.82 6.05 -6.96
C ASN A 124 -7.51 4.64 -7.50
N GLU A 125 -7.25 3.70 -6.60
CA GLU A 125 -7.23 2.27 -6.91
C GLU A 125 -8.56 1.66 -6.50
N TYR A 126 -9.11 0.79 -7.35
CA TYR A 126 -10.42 0.17 -7.14
C TYR A 126 -10.24 -1.29 -6.79
N LEU A 127 -10.78 -1.69 -5.64
CA LEU A 127 -10.57 -2.99 -5.02
C LEU A 127 -11.90 -3.69 -4.79
N PHE A 128 -11.94 -5.00 -5.04
CA PHE A 128 -13.10 -5.82 -4.74
C PHE A 128 -13.26 -6.04 -3.23
N MET A 129 -14.51 -6.05 -2.79
CA MET A 129 -14.87 -6.60 -1.49
C MET A 129 -15.01 -8.12 -1.63
N TRP A 130 -13.98 -8.86 -1.20
CA TRP A 130 -13.85 -10.27 -1.55
C TRP A 130 -14.91 -11.19 -0.96
N ASN A 131 -15.60 -10.81 0.12
CA ASN A 131 -16.74 -11.59 0.60
C ASN A 131 -17.97 -11.55 -0.33
N THR A 132 -18.03 -10.58 -1.27
CA THR A 132 -19.09 -10.46 -2.28
C THR A 132 -18.72 -11.09 -3.62
N VAL A 133 -17.47 -11.53 -3.76
CA VAL A 133 -16.98 -12.19 -4.98
C VAL A 133 -17.38 -13.66 -4.94
N SER A 134 -17.87 -14.20 -6.06
CA SER A 134 -18.06 -15.65 -6.19
C SER A 134 -16.70 -16.37 -6.24
N PRO A 135 -16.51 -17.50 -5.53
CA PRO A 135 -15.28 -18.29 -5.63
C PRO A 135 -14.89 -18.65 -7.07
N HIS A 136 -15.88 -18.87 -7.94
CA HIS A 136 -15.67 -19.18 -9.35
C HIS A 136 -15.10 -18.02 -10.18
N HIS A 137 -15.18 -16.79 -9.66
CA HIS A 137 -14.63 -15.62 -10.31
C HIS A 137 -13.18 -15.33 -9.92
N VAL A 138 -12.58 -16.11 -9.01
CA VAL A 138 -11.14 -16.00 -8.75
C VAL A 138 -10.38 -16.64 -9.92
N PRO A 139 -9.44 -15.93 -10.57
CA PRO A 139 -8.70 -16.49 -11.70
C PRO A 139 -7.99 -17.78 -11.31
N ALA A 140 -8.16 -18.85 -12.10
CA ALA A 140 -7.55 -20.15 -11.82
C ALA A 140 -6.02 -20.07 -11.65
N SER A 141 -5.36 -19.20 -12.41
CA SER A 141 -3.92 -18.94 -12.32
C SER A 141 -3.49 -18.26 -11.01
N LYS A 142 -4.43 -17.69 -10.26
CA LYS A 142 -4.21 -16.95 -9.01
C LYS A 142 -4.84 -17.63 -7.79
N GLU A 143 -5.54 -18.75 -7.96
CA GLU A 143 -6.20 -19.49 -6.87
C GLU A 143 -5.25 -19.79 -5.71
N GLY A 144 -4.11 -20.42 -5.98
CA GLY A 144 -3.15 -20.79 -4.94
C GLY A 144 -2.57 -19.58 -4.20
N VAL A 145 -2.38 -18.47 -4.93
CA VAL A 145 -1.91 -17.20 -4.37
C VAL A 145 -2.97 -16.58 -3.47
N PHE A 146 -4.22 -16.55 -3.93
CA PHE A 146 -5.35 -16.01 -3.19
C PHE A 146 -5.56 -16.76 -1.87
N ILE A 147 -5.64 -18.09 -1.91
CA ILE A 147 -5.79 -18.94 -0.72
C ILE A 147 -4.64 -18.70 0.27
N SER A 148 -3.41 -18.57 -0.25
CA SER A 148 -2.23 -18.31 0.58
C SER A 148 -2.24 -16.92 1.21
N ALA A 149 -2.77 -15.91 0.51
CA ALA A 149 -2.95 -14.56 1.02
C ALA A 149 -4.01 -14.54 2.14
N VAL A 150 -5.17 -15.16 1.94
CA VAL A 150 -6.23 -15.26 2.96
C VAL A 150 -5.69 -15.89 4.24
N LYS A 151 -5.00 -17.04 4.13
CA LYS A 151 -4.41 -17.73 5.29
C LYS A 151 -3.37 -16.89 6.03
N ARG A 152 -2.55 -16.11 5.31
CA ARG A 152 -1.51 -15.28 5.92
C ARG A 152 -2.12 -14.08 6.61
N PHE A 153 -3.09 -13.43 5.97
CA PHE A 153 -3.82 -12.30 6.54
C PHE A 153 -4.59 -12.74 7.79
N ALA A 154 -5.34 -13.84 7.70
CA ALA A 154 -6.07 -14.40 8.85
C ALA A 154 -5.12 -14.71 10.02
N ARG A 155 -3.97 -15.34 9.77
CA ARG A 155 -2.97 -15.63 10.82
C ARG A 155 -2.34 -14.38 11.44
N ARG A 156 -2.05 -13.35 10.63
CA ARG A 156 -1.46 -12.10 11.15
C ARG A 156 -2.46 -11.33 12.01
N HIS A 157 -3.73 -11.31 11.63
CA HIS A 157 -4.76 -10.56 12.36
C HIS A 157 -5.53 -11.37 13.42
N GLU A 158 -5.36 -12.69 13.49
CA GLU A 158 -5.71 -13.51 14.66
C GLU A 158 -4.83 -13.17 15.88
N ILE A 159 -3.62 -12.66 15.66
CA ILE A 159 -2.69 -12.27 16.73
C ILE A 159 -3.09 -10.91 17.37
N ASP A 160 -3.96 -10.13 16.72
CA ASP A 160 -4.49 -8.85 17.20
C ASP A 160 -5.72 -9.00 18.14
N GLY A 161 -6.01 -10.21 18.64
CA GLY A 161 -6.97 -10.44 19.72
C GLY A 161 -8.42 -10.72 19.30
N GLU A 162 -8.71 -10.92 18.02
CA GLU A 162 -10.01 -11.44 17.58
C GLU A 162 -9.92 -12.94 17.33
N ILE A 163 -10.54 -13.71 18.24
CA ILE A 163 -10.67 -15.16 18.14
C ILE A 163 -11.48 -15.48 16.88
N ASN A 164 -10.82 -15.99 15.85
CA ASN A 164 -11.51 -16.69 14.76
C ASN A 164 -12.23 -17.93 15.35
N PRO A 165 -13.47 -18.23 14.93
CA PRO A 165 -14.28 -19.31 15.48
C PRO A 165 -13.75 -20.73 15.18
N ILE A 166 -12.56 -20.87 14.60
CA ILE A 166 -11.97 -22.15 14.19
C ILE A 166 -11.67 -23.06 15.40
N LYS A 167 -11.60 -22.54 16.63
CA LYS A 167 -11.36 -23.37 17.83
C LYS A 167 -12.60 -23.77 18.63
N SER A 168 -13.76 -23.16 18.42
CA SER A 168 -14.97 -23.47 19.21
C SER A 168 -15.80 -24.62 18.61
N SER A 169 -15.71 -24.90 17.32
CA SER A 169 -16.49 -25.96 16.66
C SER A 169 -15.79 -27.32 16.55
N ALA A 170 -14.45 -27.38 16.65
CA ALA A 170 -13.71 -28.64 16.60
C ALA A 170 -13.63 -29.39 17.96
N ASN A 171 -13.84 -28.69 19.08
CA ASN A 171 -13.73 -29.27 20.42
C ASN A 171 -15.07 -29.55 21.12
N ALA A 172 -16.20 -29.13 20.53
CA ALA A 172 -17.53 -29.43 21.09
C ALA A 172 -18.00 -30.88 20.83
N ALA A 173 -17.28 -31.64 19.99
CA ALA A 173 -17.66 -32.99 19.57
C ALA A 173 -16.90 -34.13 20.30
N ARG A 174 -16.10 -33.84 21.34
CA ARG A 174 -15.48 -34.88 22.17
C ARG A 174 -15.80 -34.65 23.63
N GLY A 175 -16.69 -35.52 24.12
CA GLY A 175 -17.37 -35.43 25.40
C GLY A 175 -16.47 -35.36 26.63
N ASN A 176 -17.06 -34.71 27.63
CA ASN A 176 -16.93 -34.93 29.07
C ASN A 176 -16.10 -36.14 29.49
N ASN A 177 -15.05 -35.88 30.27
CA ASN A 177 -14.86 -36.54 31.56
C ASN A 177 -14.00 -35.67 32.48
N VAL A 178 -14.56 -35.39 33.65
CA VAL A 178 -13.96 -34.65 34.77
C VAL A 178 -12.87 -35.50 35.42
N VAL A 179 -11.69 -34.95 35.68
CA VAL A 179 -10.91 -35.23 36.90
C VAL A 179 -10.18 -33.96 37.34
N THR A 180 -10.66 -33.38 38.43
CA THR A 180 -9.89 -32.50 39.33
C THR A 180 -8.69 -33.24 39.89
N ALA A 181 -7.48 -32.76 39.63
CA ALA A 181 -6.28 -33.11 40.39
C ALA A 181 -5.42 -31.87 40.58
N ALA A 182 -5.23 -31.50 41.85
CA ALA A 182 -4.38 -30.42 42.32
C ALA A 182 -2.91 -30.85 42.29
N VAL A 183 -2.03 -30.09 41.62
CA VAL A 183 -0.56 -30.02 41.86
C VAL A 183 -0.02 -28.68 41.27
N PRO A 184 1.20 -28.23 41.63
CA PRO A 184 1.55 -27.16 42.58
C PRO A 184 1.85 -25.80 41.89
N PRO A 185 2.05 -24.69 42.63
CA PRO A 185 2.43 -23.42 42.02
C PRO A 185 3.86 -23.50 41.49
N LEU A 186 4.03 -23.29 40.18
CA LEU A 186 5.35 -23.15 39.56
C LEU A 186 5.94 -21.79 39.94
N SER A 187 7.19 -21.87 40.37
CA SER A 187 8.06 -20.85 40.95
C SER A 187 8.15 -19.53 40.19
N ASP A 188 8.30 -18.45 40.97
CA ASP A 188 8.61 -17.09 40.54
C ASP A 188 9.79 -17.07 39.56
N ASN A 189 9.49 -16.76 38.29
CA ASN A 189 10.48 -16.41 37.30
C ASN A 189 10.81 -14.92 37.46
N PRO A 190 12.06 -14.53 37.80
CA PRO A 190 12.43 -13.14 38.04
C PRO A 190 12.43 -12.26 36.78
N ASP A 191 12.24 -12.84 35.58
CA ASP A 191 12.27 -12.10 34.30
C ASP A 191 10.92 -11.46 33.88
N LEU A 192 9.86 -11.60 34.69
CA LEU A 192 8.55 -10.98 34.41
C LEU A 192 8.28 -9.66 35.16
N VAL A 193 9.28 -9.12 35.88
CA VAL A 193 9.14 -7.83 36.59
C VAL A 193 9.13 -6.64 35.61
N GLY A 194 9.66 -6.80 34.39
CA GLY A 194 9.70 -5.73 33.38
C GLY A 194 8.39 -5.43 32.64
N LEU A 195 7.39 -6.33 32.68
CA LEU A 195 6.15 -6.19 31.90
C LEU A 195 4.94 -5.70 32.71
N LYS A 196 5.09 -5.48 34.02
CA LYS A 196 4.03 -4.90 34.87
C LYS A 196 4.07 -3.36 34.97
N GLN A 197 4.98 -2.68 34.26
CA GLN A 197 5.05 -1.20 34.25
C GLN A 197 4.44 -0.50 33.01
N LEU A 198 3.90 -1.23 32.03
CA LEU A 198 3.22 -0.61 30.89
C LEU A 198 1.69 -0.45 31.05
N GLN A 199 1.12 -0.85 32.19
CA GLN A 199 -0.25 -0.50 32.56
C GLN A 199 -0.27 0.73 33.47
N LYS A 200 -0.15 1.90 32.86
CA LYS A 200 -0.77 3.18 33.29
C LYS A 200 -0.38 4.28 32.30
N TRP A 201 -0.92 4.18 31.08
CA TRP A 201 -1.13 5.38 30.28
C TRP A 201 -2.63 5.54 30.14
N THR A 202 -3.16 6.30 31.09
CA THR A 202 -4.47 6.93 31.05
C THR A 202 -4.76 7.45 29.65
N LYS A 203 -5.95 7.15 29.11
CA LYS A 203 -6.55 7.90 28.00
C LYS A 203 -6.41 9.40 28.31
N THR A 204 -5.49 10.09 27.65
CA THR A 204 -5.57 11.53 27.48
C THR A 204 -6.44 11.77 26.26
N ASP A 205 -7.75 11.89 26.50
CA ASP A 205 -8.66 12.58 25.61
C ASP A 205 -8.24 14.05 25.54
N SER A 206 -7.25 14.35 24.70
CA SER A 206 -6.93 15.71 24.26
C SER A 206 -6.03 15.63 23.03
N ILE A 207 -6.66 15.60 21.86
CA ILE A 207 -6.00 16.02 20.63
C ILE A 207 -5.52 17.46 20.87
N PRO A 208 -4.24 17.81 20.70
CA PRO A 208 -3.83 19.21 20.78
C PRO A 208 -4.40 19.91 19.54
N THR A 209 -5.56 20.54 19.71
CA THR A 209 -6.06 21.52 18.75
C THR A 209 -5.17 22.74 18.86
N ALA A 210 -4.16 22.84 18.00
CA ALA A 210 -3.44 24.09 17.84
C ALA A 210 -4.45 25.13 17.37
N THR A 211 -4.79 26.07 18.26
CA THR A 211 -5.61 27.23 17.91
C THR A 211 -4.78 28.09 16.98
N PHE A 212 -5.10 28.02 15.69
CA PHE A 212 -4.51 28.90 14.69
C PHE A 212 -5.06 30.31 14.92
N TYR A 213 -4.28 31.13 15.62
CA TYR A 213 -4.50 32.57 15.63
C TYR A 213 -3.69 33.16 14.47
N PRO A 214 -4.32 33.49 13.33
CA PRO A 214 -3.62 34.25 12.31
C PRO A 214 -3.21 35.58 12.96
N LYS A 215 -1.91 35.80 13.11
CA LYS A 215 -1.39 37.12 13.46
C LYS A 215 -1.71 38.04 12.29
N ALA A 216 -2.84 38.73 12.41
CA ALA A 216 -3.16 39.88 11.59
C ALA A 216 -2.12 40.97 11.88
N LEU A 217 -1.18 41.13 10.95
CA LEU A 217 -0.34 42.31 10.83
C LEU A 217 -0.03 42.47 9.35
N GLY A 218 -0.77 43.37 8.71
CA GLY A 218 -0.58 43.77 7.32
C GLY A 218 -1.74 43.38 6.41
N SER A 219 -2.65 44.31 6.19
CA SER A 219 -3.72 44.22 5.21
C SER A 219 -3.17 44.06 3.79
N SER A 220 -3.27 42.87 3.20
CA SER A 220 -3.35 42.69 1.76
C SER A 220 -3.82 41.27 1.45
N LEU A 221 -5.00 41.15 0.85
CA LEU A 221 -5.49 39.92 0.20
C LEU A 221 -4.88 39.75 -1.21
N PHE A 222 -3.80 40.47 -1.52
CA PHE A 222 -2.99 40.26 -2.71
C PHE A 222 -1.65 39.67 -2.28
N VAL A 223 -1.35 38.50 -2.84
CA VAL A 223 0.00 37.93 -2.85
C VAL A 223 0.93 38.99 -3.42
N ASP A 224 1.88 39.45 -2.62
CA ASP A 224 2.92 40.38 -3.06
C ASP A 224 3.76 39.66 -4.12
N VAL A 225 3.50 39.98 -5.39
CA VAL A 225 4.10 39.34 -6.59
C VAL A 225 5.62 39.55 -6.64
N ASP A 226 6.15 40.48 -5.85
CA ASP A 226 7.57 40.85 -5.85
C ASP A 226 8.44 40.03 -4.88
N SER A 227 7.89 39.00 -4.24
CA SER A 227 8.65 38.02 -3.43
C SER A 227 8.58 36.61 -4.01
N CYS A 228 8.63 36.50 -5.33
CA CYS A 228 8.74 35.21 -6.01
C CYS A 228 10.05 34.52 -5.55
N PRO A 229 9.99 33.37 -4.84
CA PRO A 229 11.18 32.64 -4.48
C PRO A 229 11.92 32.23 -5.76
N SER A 230 13.25 32.27 -5.71
CA SER A 230 14.07 31.90 -6.87
C SER A 230 13.67 30.50 -7.37
N ASN A 231 13.82 30.23 -8.67
CA ASN A 231 13.49 28.91 -9.25
C ASN A 231 14.15 27.73 -8.48
N GLN A 232 15.27 27.99 -7.81
CA GLN A 232 15.99 27.03 -6.98
C GLN A 232 15.32 26.78 -5.62
N GLU A 233 14.82 27.82 -4.94
CA GLU A 233 14.05 27.70 -3.69
C GLU A 233 12.70 27.02 -3.90
N LEU A 234 12.04 27.29 -5.04
CA LEU A 234 10.80 26.62 -5.42
C LEU A 234 11.02 25.11 -5.61
N GLN A 235 12.13 24.73 -6.25
CA GLN A 235 12.49 23.31 -6.45
C GLN A 235 12.89 22.62 -5.14
N SER A 236 13.66 23.28 -4.27
CA SER A 236 14.03 22.75 -2.95
C SER A 236 12.82 22.54 -2.04
N SER A 237 11.88 23.51 -2.03
CA SER A 237 10.64 23.41 -1.26
C SER A 237 9.74 22.28 -1.76
N MET A 238 9.62 22.12 -3.08
CA MET A 238 8.85 21.02 -3.67
C MET A 238 9.48 19.65 -3.37
N LEU A 239 10.81 19.55 -3.44
CA LEU A 239 11.54 18.33 -3.06
C LEU A 239 11.38 18.02 -1.57
N ALA A 240 11.39 19.04 -0.70
CA ALA A 240 11.18 18.89 0.73
C ALA A 240 9.79 18.32 1.04
N ILE A 241 8.74 18.88 0.42
CA ILE A 241 7.37 18.38 0.56
C ILE A 241 7.25 16.93 0.09
N MET A 242 7.84 16.60 -1.06
CA MET A 242 7.81 15.25 -1.62
C MET A 242 8.51 14.24 -0.71
N LEU A 243 9.70 14.56 -0.22
CA LEU A 243 10.48 13.68 0.66
C LEU A 243 9.83 13.53 2.04
N TYR A 244 9.32 14.62 2.61
CA TYR A 244 8.62 14.61 3.89
C TYR A 244 7.33 13.79 3.82
N SER A 245 6.54 13.96 2.76
CA SER A 245 5.33 13.16 2.53
C SER A 245 5.66 11.68 2.33
N SER A 246 6.73 11.37 1.59
CA SER A 246 7.21 9.99 1.44
C SER A 246 7.64 9.38 2.77
N LEU A 247 8.27 10.15 3.66
CA LEU A 247 8.69 9.68 4.97
C LEU A 247 7.50 9.44 5.89
N ILE A 248 6.48 10.30 5.87
CA ILE A 248 5.25 10.09 6.64
C ILE A 248 4.60 8.76 6.25
N SER A 249 4.47 8.49 4.95
CA SER A 249 3.92 7.22 4.46
C SER A 249 4.75 6.03 4.93
N GLU A 250 6.08 6.09 4.80
CA GLU A 250 6.99 5.02 5.26
C GLU A 250 6.88 4.79 6.79
N CYS A 251 6.80 5.87 7.57
CA CYS A 251 6.66 5.81 9.02
C CYS A 251 5.33 5.18 9.45
N HIS A 252 4.25 5.54 8.76
CA HIS A 252 2.93 4.98 9.01
C HIS A 252 2.85 3.49 8.62
N GLU A 253 3.41 3.10 7.48
CA GLU A 253 3.42 1.70 7.02
C GLU A 253 4.23 0.78 7.96
N GLN A 254 5.35 1.27 8.48
CA GLN A 254 6.27 0.46 9.30
C GLN A 254 6.10 0.68 10.81
N ASN A 255 5.08 1.43 11.24
CA ASN A 255 4.87 1.86 12.65
C ASN A 255 6.14 2.47 13.28
N ILE A 256 6.88 3.26 12.50
CA ILE A 256 8.07 3.98 12.98
C ILE A 256 7.64 5.36 13.48
N PRO A 257 7.96 5.73 14.74
CA PRO A 257 7.68 7.08 15.21
C PRO A 257 8.52 8.12 14.43
N MET A 258 7.91 9.27 14.17
CA MET A 258 8.54 10.40 13.46
C MET A 258 8.41 11.68 14.28
N THR A 259 9.54 12.32 14.57
CA THR A 259 9.62 13.64 15.21
C THR A 259 10.25 14.68 14.30
N LEU A 260 10.69 14.27 13.11
CA LEU A 260 11.23 15.13 12.06
C LEU A 260 10.16 16.07 11.52
N THR A 261 10.50 17.34 11.29
CA THR A 261 9.59 18.33 10.68
C THR A 261 9.94 18.59 9.20
N ILE A 262 9.03 19.23 8.46
CA ILE A 262 9.29 19.60 7.06
C ILE A 262 10.45 20.60 6.95
N SER A 263 10.59 21.50 7.93
CA SER A 263 11.70 22.45 8.01
C SER A 263 13.05 21.74 8.19
N ASP A 264 13.09 20.65 8.97
CA ASP A 264 14.31 19.84 9.12
C ASP A 264 14.69 19.12 7.81
N VAL A 265 13.69 18.68 7.04
CA VAL A 265 13.91 18.09 5.72
C VAL A 265 14.45 19.12 4.74
N GLN A 266 13.89 20.33 4.75
CA GLN A 266 14.37 21.42 3.89
C GLN A 266 15.81 21.81 4.24
N GLU A 267 16.14 21.94 5.53
CA GLU A 267 17.51 22.18 6.00
C GLU A 267 18.47 21.09 5.50
N LEU A 268 18.07 19.81 5.54
CA LEU A 268 18.89 18.71 5.02
C LEU A 268 19.10 18.80 3.51
N ILE A 269 18.10 19.24 2.74
CA ILE A 269 18.22 19.44 1.30
C ILE A 269 19.12 20.62 0.99
N GLU A 270 19.08 21.70 1.76
CA GLU A 270 19.90 22.88 1.51
C GLU A 270 21.36 22.67 1.95
N THR A 271 21.60 21.93 3.04
CA THR A 271 22.94 21.75 3.63
C THR A 271 23.71 20.54 3.10
N ARG A 272 23.04 19.52 2.57
CA ARG A 272 23.70 18.26 2.13
C ARG A 272 23.65 18.11 0.62
N ASP A 273 24.82 17.92 0.03
CA ASP A 273 25.01 17.59 -1.40
C ASP A 273 25.60 16.20 -1.62
N THR A 274 26.00 15.50 -0.55
CA THR A 274 26.64 14.19 -0.62
C THR A 274 25.91 13.15 0.21
N CYS A 275 25.96 11.91 -0.26
CA CYS A 275 25.42 10.76 0.46
C CYS A 275 26.24 10.49 1.72
N ALA A 276 25.60 10.46 2.89
CA ALA A 276 26.27 10.17 4.16
C ALA A 276 26.93 8.77 4.23
N TYR A 277 26.51 7.85 3.35
CA TYR A 277 26.98 6.46 3.34
C TYR A 277 27.94 6.11 2.21
N THR A 278 27.96 6.87 1.12
CA THR A 278 28.77 6.54 -0.06
C THR A 278 29.60 7.71 -0.56
N ASP A 279 29.44 8.89 0.04
CA ASP A 279 30.11 10.15 -0.30
C ASP A 279 29.87 10.63 -1.74
N VAL A 280 28.95 9.98 -2.47
CA VAL A 280 28.54 10.35 -3.84
C VAL A 280 27.71 11.62 -3.82
N LYS A 281 27.91 12.49 -4.82
CA LYS A 281 27.11 13.71 -5.02
C LYS A 281 25.66 13.36 -5.38
N LEU A 282 24.72 13.92 -4.64
CA LEU A 282 23.30 13.61 -4.76
C LEU A 282 22.62 14.48 -5.82
N ASN A 283 21.76 13.87 -6.63
CA ASN A 283 20.95 14.58 -7.60
C ASN A 283 19.61 15.02 -6.98
N LYS A 284 19.38 16.34 -6.94
CA LYS A 284 18.17 16.99 -6.39
C LYS A 284 17.09 17.30 -7.46
N GLY A 285 17.34 16.96 -8.72
CA GLY A 285 16.39 17.17 -9.82
C GLY A 285 15.16 16.25 -9.78
N PRO A 286 14.11 16.55 -10.56
CA PRO A 286 12.90 15.72 -10.62
C PRO A 286 13.22 14.28 -11.07
N LYS A 287 12.46 13.29 -10.57
CA LYS A 287 12.58 11.85 -10.85
C LYS A 287 12.24 11.48 -12.32
N SER A 288 12.89 12.09 -13.31
CA SER A 288 12.67 11.76 -14.73
C SER A 288 13.59 10.66 -15.25
N SER A 289 14.58 10.22 -14.47
CA SER A 289 15.39 9.05 -14.79
C SER A 289 15.77 8.29 -13.52
N ILE A 290 15.88 6.97 -13.67
CA ILE A 290 16.26 5.98 -12.66
C ILE A 290 17.75 6.21 -12.31
N SER A 291 18.04 7.34 -11.67
CA SER A 291 19.38 7.64 -11.18
C SER A 291 19.51 7.07 -9.77
N ASP A 292 20.41 6.11 -9.65
CA ASP A 292 20.81 5.48 -8.38
C ASP A 292 21.37 6.48 -7.35
N ASP A 293 21.71 7.69 -7.80
CA ASP A 293 22.30 8.79 -7.02
C ASP A 293 21.28 9.89 -6.64
N HIS A 294 19.99 9.65 -6.83
CA HIS A 294 18.94 10.59 -6.45
C HIS A 294 18.87 10.81 -4.93
N PHE A 295 18.62 12.06 -4.52
CA PHE A 295 18.56 12.46 -3.11
C PHE A 295 17.41 11.75 -2.37
N CYS A 296 17.74 11.07 -1.28
CA CYS A 296 16.81 10.35 -0.42
C CYS A 296 17.16 10.54 1.06
N LEU A 297 16.20 10.28 1.95
CA LEU A 297 16.41 10.31 3.40
C LEU A 297 16.34 8.89 3.97
N ALA A 298 17.28 8.57 4.86
CA ALA A 298 17.34 7.29 5.55
C ALA A 298 17.69 7.48 7.04
N ARG A 299 17.37 6.46 7.84
CA ARG A 299 17.71 6.43 9.27
C ARG A 299 19.16 5.99 9.47
N LYS A 300 19.89 6.64 10.38
CA LYS A 300 21.21 6.19 10.84
C LYS A 300 21.07 4.85 11.55
N SER A 301 20.20 4.80 12.56
CA SER A 301 19.84 3.60 13.31
C SER A 301 18.43 3.11 12.95
N GLU A 302 18.31 1.83 12.60
CA GLU A 302 17.04 1.15 12.32
C GLU A 302 16.13 1.03 13.55
N CYS A 303 16.71 0.97 14.75
CA CYS A 303 15.97 0.82 16.00
C CYS A 303 15.38 2.16 16.50
N SER A 304 15.67 3.27 15.82
CA SER A 304 15.32 4.61 16.26
C SER A 304 14.32 5.29 15.31
N ALA A 305 13.58 6.25 15.85
CA ALA A 305 12.62 7.11 15.15
C ALA A 305 13.26 7.91 14.00
N TYR A 306 12.47 8.37 13.03
CA TYR A 306 12.90 9.45 12.15
C TYR A 306 12.92 10.77 12.94
N SER A 307 14.12 11.23 13.30
CA SER A 307 14.38 12.48 14.02
C SER A 307 15.50 13.26 13.34
N LYS A 308 15.67 14.55 13.67
CA LYS A 308 16.76 15.38 13.14
C LYS A 308 18.14 14.73 13.34
N GLU A 309 18.34 14.07 14.48
CA GLU A 309 19.61 13.43 14.86
C GLU A 309 19.82 12.08 14.16
N ASN A 310 18.73 11.35 13.91
CA ASN A 310 18.76 10.00 13.35
C ASN A 310 18.47 9.96 11.83
N THR A 311 18.29 11.10 11.17
CA THR A 311 18.01 11.17 9.72
C THR A 311 19.23 11.68 8.96
N VAL A 312 19.54 11.07 7.81
CA VAL A 312 20.64 11.49 6.93
C VAL A 312 20.23 11.52 5.47
N ALA A 313 20.86 12.41 4.72
CA ALA A 313 20.82 12.43 3.27
C ALA A 313 21.64 11.26 2.70
N CYS A 314 21.04 10.51 1.78
CA CYS A 314 21.66 9.36 1.13
C CYS A 314 21.17 9.22 -0.31
N SER A 315 21.82 8.37 -1.09
CA SER A 315 21.35 8.01 -2.43
C SER A 315 20.26 6.95 -2.38
N SER A 316 19.40 6.89 -3.40
CA SER A 316 18.38 5.85 -3.54
C SER A 316 18.97 4.43 -3.51
N LYS A 317 20.16 4.24 -4.12
CA LYS A 317 20.93 2.98 -4.06
C LYS A 317 21.35 2.63 -2.63
N ALA A 318 21.89 3.59 -1.87
CA ALA A 318 22.26 3.36 -0.48
C ALA A 318 21.04 3.03 0.39
N LYS A 319 19.92 3.74 0.19
CA LYS A 319 18.67 3.48 0.92
C LYS A 319 18.13 2.07 0.67
N ARG A 320 18.12 1.59 -0.57
CA ARG A 320 17.69 0.22 -0.91
C ARG A 320 18.51 -0.84 -0.19
N ILE A 321 19.82 -0.63 -0.08
CA ILE A 321 20.72 -1.60 0.54
C ILE A 321 20.54 -1.57 2.07
N ILE A 322 20.47 -0.38 2.67
CA ILE A 322 20.20 -0.22 4.10
C ILE A 322 18.85 -0.81 4.51
N THR A 323 17.85 -0.77 3.64
CA THR A 323 16.53 -1.37 3.92
C THR A 323 16.48 -2.88 3.69
N SER A 324 17.43 -3.45 2.93
CA SER A 324 17.44 -4.88 2.58
C SER A 324 18.31 -5.72 3.51
N PHE A 325 19.26 -5.11 4.23
CA PHE A 325 20.20 -5.80 5.11
C PHE A 325 20.17 -5.23 6.52
N SER A 326 20.26 -6.09 7.52
CA SER A 326 20.28 -5.71 8.95
C SER A 326 21.60 -6.12 9.62
N GLY A 327 22.05 -5.33 10.61
CA GLY A 327 23.23 -5.66 11.43
C GLY A 327 24.54 -5.67 10.64
N LYS A 328 25.43 -6.63 10.92
CA LYS A 328 26.79 -6.68 10.33
C LYS A 328 26.80 -6.75 8.79
N GLN A 329 25.78 -7.39 8.19
CA GLN A 329 25.63 -7.47 6.73
C GLN A 329 25.38 -6.09 6.09
N ARG A 330 24.72 -5.17 6.81
CA ARG A 330 24.51 -3.80 6.37
C ARG A 330 25.84 -3.05 6.29
N ASP A 331 26.69 -3.18 7.31
CA ASP A 331 27.99 -2.51 7.36
C ASP A 331 28.95 -3.03 6.29
N ASP A 332 28.95 -4.36 6.06
CA ASP A 332 29.72 -4.99 5.00
C ASP A 332 29.24 -4.53 3.60
N ALA A 333 27.93 -4.45 3.37
CA ALA A 333 27.36 -3.99 2.10
C ALA A 333 27.64 -2.51 1.83
N LEU A 334 27.53 -1.65 2.85
CA LEU A 334 27.88 -0.23 2.74
C LEU A 334 29.37 -0.02 2.45
N THR A 335 30.23 -0.83 3.07
CA THR A 335 31.68 -0.82 2.81
C THR A 335 31.99 -1.25 1.38
N ALA A 336 31.32 -2.30 0.88
CA ALA A 336 31.47 -2.75 -0.50
C ALA A 336 31.07 -1.67 -1.52
N ILE A 337 29.96 -0.93 -1.30
CA ILE A 337 29.55 0.16 -2.20
C ILE A 337 30.57 1.29 -2.18
N LYS A 338 31.08 1.67 -1.00
CA LYS A 338 32.14 2.68 -0.89
C LYS A 338 33.36 2.27 -1.71
N MET A 339 33.77 1.00 -1.59
CA MET A 339 34.88 0.46 -2.38
C MET A 339 34.60 0.50 -3.88
N ILE A 340 33.44 0.02 -4.33
CA ILE A 340 33.03 0.01 -5.74
C ILE A 340 33.05 1.44 -6.32
N ASN A 341 32.42 2.39 -5.62
CA ASN A 341 32.36 3.79 -6.07
C ASN A 341 33.75 4.46 -6.06
N SER A 342 34.60 4.14 -5.08
CA SER A 342 35.98 4.67 -5.04
C SER A 342 36.90 4.05 -6.10
N SER A 343 36.59 2.83 -6.56
CA SER A 343 37.37 2.11 -7.57
C SER A 343 37.04 2.49 -9.01
N GLY A 344 35.94 3.24 -9.24
CA GLY A 344 35.49 3.61 -10.58
C GLY A 344 34.97 2.43 -11.43
N ILE A 345 34.81 1.24 -10.83
CA ILE A 345 34.35 0.03 -11.51
C ILE A 345 32.82 0.00 -11.46
N SER A 346 32.16 -0.04 -12.62
CA SER A 346 30.70 -0.16 -12.66
C SER A 346 30.24 -1.55 -12.18
N MET A 347 29.06 -1.64 -11.58
CA MET A 347 28.49 -2.92 -11.14
C MET A 347 28.31 -3.91 -12.31
N GLU A 348 28.06 -3.38 -13.51
CA GLU A 348 27.99 -4.15 -14.75
C GLU A 348 29.35 -4.80 -15.09
N MET A 349 30.46 -4.10 -14.86
CA MET A 349 31.80 -4.66 -15.02
C MET A 349 32.08 -5.80 -14.04
N LEU A 350 31.63 -5.69 -12.79
CA LEU A 350 31.78 -6.76 -11.79
C LEU A 350 30.90 -7.98 -12.11
N MET A 351 29.67 -7.77 -12.58
CA MET A 351 28.78 -8.85 -13.02
C MET A 351 29.29 -9.53 -14.30
N SER A 352 30.04 -8.81 -15.15
CA SER A 352 30.69 -9.39 -16.32
C SER A 352 31.88 -10.32 -15.96
N LEU A 353 32.51 -10.09 -14.81
CA LEU A 353 33.62 -10.91 -14.29
C LEU A 353 33.13 -12.18 -13.57
N SER A 354 31.88 -12.23 -13.12
CA SER A 354 31.32 -13.39 -12.39
C SER A 354 30.73 -14.47 -13.29
N ASN A 355 30.74 -14.29 -14.62
CA ASN A 355 30.33 -15.28 -15.61
C ASN A 355 31.50 -16.11 -16.18
N VAL A 356 32.58 -16.27 -15.40
CA VAL A 356 33.72 -17.17 -15.68
C VAL A 356 33.70 -18.35 -14.74
#